data_AF-A0A1M5J0G0-F1
#
_entry.id   AF-A0A1M5J0G0-F1
#
_cell.length_a   1.000
_cell.length_b   1.000
_cell.length_c   1.000
_cell.angle_alpha   90.00
_cell.angle_beta   90.00
_cell.angle_gamma   90.00
#
_symmetry.space_group_name_H-M   'P 1'
#
loop_
_entity.id
_entity.type
_entity.pdbx_description
1 polymer ?
#
loop_
_entity_poly.entity_id
_entity_poly.type
_entity_poly.pdbx_seq_one_letter_code
_entity_poly.pdbx_strand_id
1 'polypeptide(L)'
;MANARLYGFWGSLTEALRTGEVQNENKGGGENVFAAVYADPDRLRGFLTAMSGISAGAAHAIAANFPWSDKKTFMDLGSAQGMVPATLARAHPHLTGIGFDLPVVKPVFEEFIAHRGVTDRAVSRWKFLRGPSAES
;
A
#
# COMPACT_ATOMS: atom_id res chain seq x y z
N MET A 1 4.60 16.11 -8.84
CA MET A 1 5.33 15.12 -8.02
C MET A 1 6.72 14.79 -8.57
N ALA A 2 6.86 14.21 -9.76
CA ALA A 2 8.17 13.76 -10.27
C ALA A 2 9.19 14.91 -10.41
N ASN A 3 8.85 15.96 -11.18
CA ASN A 3 9.76 17.08 -11.45
C ASN A 3 9.96 18.00 -10.22
N ALA A 4 8.87 18.48 -9.62
CA ALA A 4 8.95 19.50 -8.57
C ALA A 4 9.36 18.99 -7.17
N ARG A 5 9.31 17.68 -6.89
CA ARG A 5 9.61 17.12 -5.56
C ARG A 5 10.70 16.05 -5.64
N LEU A 6 10.49 15.01 -6.43
CA LEU A 6 11.39 13.85 -6.44
C LEU A 6 12.74 14.15 -7.12
N TYR A 7 12.76 14.97 -8.17
CA TYR A 7 13.97 15.24 -8.94
C TYR A 7 15.12 15.82 -8.10
N GLY A 8 14.82 16.70 -7.13
CA GLY A 8 15.81 17.27 -6.23
C GLY A 8 16.54 16.20 -5.39
N PHE A 9 15.81 15.20 -4.89
CA PHE A 9 16.39 14.10 -4.10
C PHE A 9 17.34 13.21 -4.91
N TRP A 10 17.09 13.04 -6.21
CA TRP A 10 17.98 12.30 -7.10
C TRP A 10 19.35 12.98 -7.28
N GLY A 11 19.45 14.29 -7.05
CA GLY A 11 20.73 15.01 -7.00
C GLY A 11 21.68 14.52 -5.91
N SER A 12 21.17 13.85 -4.87
CA SER A 12 21.96 13.27 -3.77
C SER A 12 22.19 11.76 -3.91
N LEU A 13 21.95 11.16 -5.09
CA LEU A 13 22.08 9.72 -5.30
C LEU A 13 23.48 9.17 -4.96
N THR A 14 24.55 9.91 -5.30
CA THR A 14 25.92 9.48 -4.95
C THR A 14 26.13 9.36 -3.45
N GLU A 15 25.55 10.26 -2.66
CA GLU A 15 25.58 10.21 -1.20
C GLU A 15 24.79 9.00 -0.68
N ALA A 16 23.59 8.77 -1.22
CA ALA A 16 22.77 7.60 -0.89
C ALA A 16 23.53 6.29 -1.10
N LEU A 17 24.22 6.16 -2.24
CA LEU A 17 24.97 4.95 -2.59
C LEU A 17 26.19 4.72 -1.70
N ARG A 18 26.80 5.77 -1.17
CA ARG A 18 27.97 5.66 -0.28
C ARG A 18 27.61 5.40 1.16
N THR A 19 26.48 5.94 1.63
CA THR A 19 26.12 5.97 3.05
C THR A 19 24.99 5.00 3.40
N GLY A 20 24.10 4.70 2.46
CA GLY A 20 22.85 4.00 2.72
C GLY A 20 21.76 4.87 3.35
N GLU A 21 22.04 6.15 3.61
CA GLU A 21 21.11 7.05 4.30
C GLU A 21 20.01 7.60 3.39
N VAL A 22 18.84 7.85 3.98
CA VAL A 22 17.68 8.42 3.29
C VAL A 22 17.97 9.83 2.79
N GLN A 23 17.60 10.10 1.53
CA GLN A 23 17.81 11.40 0.87
C GLN A 23 16.52 12.16 0.60
N ASN A 24 15.40 11.67 1.13
CA ASN A 24 14.12 12.36 1.08
C ASN A 24 14.02 13.39 2.23
N GLU A 25 12.81 13.85 2.54
CA GLU A 25 12.56 14.81 3.61
C GLU A 25 13.04 14.35 5.00
N ASN A 26 13.31 13.06 5.19
CA ASN A 26 13.84 12.52 6.45
C ASN A 26 15.37 12.71 6.58
N LYS A 27 16.04 13.22 5.54
CA LYS A 27 17.51 13.45 5.58
C LYS A 27 17.88 14.33 6.77
N GLY A 28 18.87 13.88 7.57
CA GLY A 28 19.32 14.61 8.75
C GLY A 28 18.33 14.65 9.92
N GLY A 29 17.35 13.72 9.96
CA GLY A 29 16.33 13.68 11.01
C GLY A 29 15.13 14.61 10.74
N GLY A 30 14.93 15.02 9.48
CA GLY A 30 13.75 15.79 9.06
C GLY A 30 12.43 15.03 9.23
N GLU A 31 11.32 15.73 9.02
CA GLU A 31 9.98 15.20 9.29
C GLU A 31 9.70 13.89 8.55
N ASN A 32 9.24 12.88 9.30
CA ASN A 32 8.76 11.64 8.72
C ASN A 32 7.46 11.90 7.92
N VAL A 33 7.60 12.02 6.61
CA VAL A 33 6.48 12.32 5.70
C VAL A 33 5.34 11.31 5.85
N PHE A 34 5.65 10.04 6.10
CA PHE A 34 4.62 9.04 6.34
C PHE A 34 3.88 9.30 7.64
N ALA A 35 4.57 9.70 8.72
CA ALA A 35 3.91 10.07 9.96
C ALA A 35 2.95 11.26 9.75
N ALA A 36 3.37 12.28 9.00
CA ALA A 36 2.52 13.45 8.69
C ALA A 36 1.31 13.09 7.81
N VAL A 37 1.48 12.18 6.83
CA VAL A 37 0.38 11.69 5.98
C VAL A 37 -0.60 10.83 6.77
N TYR A 38 -0.11 9.98 7.67
CA TYR A 38 -0.95 9.07 8.46
C TYR A 38 -1.66 9.78 9.64
N ALA A 39 -1.22 10.99 10.02
CA ALA A 39 -1.84 11.78 11.07
C ALA A 39 -3.14 12.49 10.63
N ASP A 40 -3.34 12.68 9.32
CA ASP A 40 -4.51 13.38 8.75
C ASP A 40 -5.31 12.41 7.87
N PRO A 41 -6.56 12.08 8.24
CA PRO A 41 -7.38 11.13 7.50
C PRO A 41 -7.60 11.47 6.02
N ASP A 42 -7.70 12.75 5.67
CA ASP A 42 -7.98 13.17 4.29
C ASP A 42 -6.71 13.10 3.44
N ARG A 43 -5.56 13.47 4.02
CA ARG A 43 -4.25 13.24 3.39
C ARG A 43 -3.97 11.76 3.20
N LEU A 44 -4.28 10.93 4.20
CA LEU A 44 -4.14 9.49 4.13
C LEU A 44 -5.00 8.91 2.99
N ARG A 45 -6.28 9.28 2.90
CA ARG A 45 -7.15 8.84 1.80
C ARG A 45 -6.59 9.23 0.43
N GLY A 46 -6.16 10.48 0.26
CA GLY A 46 -5.55 10.95 -0.99
C GLY A 46 -4.30 10.14 -1.34
N PHE A 47 -3.44 9.88 -0.36
CA PHE A 47 -2.23 9.09 -0.53
C PHE A 47 -2.54 7.63 -0.95
N LEU A 48 -3.43 6.94 -0.23
CA LEU A 48 -3.81 5.55 -0.52
C LEU A 48 -4.50 5.43 -1.89
N THR A 49 -5.29 6.44 -2.27
CA THR A 49 -5.90 6.54 -3.60
C THR A 49 -4.84 6.61 -4.69
N ALA A 50 -3.85 7.49 -4.53
CA ALA A 50 -2.73 7.61 -5.47
C ALA A 50 -1.94 6.30 -5.59
N MET A 51 -1.65 5.61 -4.47
CA MET A 51 -0.94 4.33 -4.48
C MET A 51 -1.68 3.25 -5.26
N SER A 52 -3.01 3.25 -5.22
CA SER A 52 -3.78 2.28 -5.99
C SER A 52 -3.77 2.52 -7.49
N GLY A 53 -3.70 3.78 -7.91
CA GLY A 53 -3.48 4.11 -9.32
C GLY A 53 -2.18 3.50 -9.84
N ILE A 54 -1.12 3.53 -9.02
CA ILE A 54 0.18 2.91 -9.33
C ILE A 54 0.06 1.38 -9.33
N SER A 55 -0.57 0.79 -8.32
CA SER A 55 -0.68 -0.68 -8.18
C SER A 55 -1.65 -1.33 -9.17
N ALA A 56 -2.53 -0.58 -9.84
CA ALA A 56 -3.55 -1.15 -10.72
C ALA A 56 -2.96 -1.99 -11.87
N GLY A 57 -1.86 -1.53 -12.49
CA GLY A 57 -1.20 -2.29 -13.56
C GLY A 57 -0.67 -3.64 -13.07
N ALA A 58 0.04 -3.64 -11.94
CA ALA A 58 0.55 -4.85 -11.31
C ALA A 58 -0.59 -5.79 -10.86
N ALA A 59 -1.67 -5.24 -10.30
CA ALA A 59 -2.84 -6.01 -9.86
C ALA A 59 -3.46 -6.81 -11.02
N HIS A 60 -3.65 -6.18 -12.18
CA HIS A 60 -4.17 -6.88 -13.37
C HIS A 60 -3.19 -7.93 -13.89
N ALA A 61 -1.88 -7.63 -13.91
CA ALA A 61 -0.87 -8.58 -14.35
C ALA A 61 -0.80 -9.82 -13.44
N ILE A 62 -0.88 -9.64 -12.11
CA ILE A 62 -0.93 -10.72 -11.13
C ILE A 62 -2.20 -11.56 -11.32
N ALA A 63 -3.36 -10.91 -11.50
CA ALA A 63 -4.62 -11.62 -11.73
C ALA A 63 -4.59 -12.45 -13.02
N ALA A 64 -3.95 -11.96 -14.08
CA ALA A 64 -3.94 -12.62 -15.39
C ALA A 64 -2.89 -13.74 -15.51
N ASN A 65 -1.70 -13.56 -14.93
CA ASN A 65 -0.55 -14.40 -15.26
C ASN A 65 -0.19 -15.43 -14.17
N PHE A 66 -0.66 -15.27 -12.93
CA PHE A 66 -0.40 -16.24 -11.88
C PHE A 66 -1.41 -17.41 -11.97
N PRO A 67 -0.99 -18.67 -11.76
CA PRO A 67 -1.87 -19.83 -11.84
C PRO A 67 -2.78 -19.92 -10.60
N TRP A 68 -3.92 -19.22 -10.62
CA TRP A 68 -4.87 -19.15 -9.50
C TRP A 68 -5.82 -20.35 -9.38
N SER A 69 -5.89 -21.23 -10.38
CA SER A 69 -6.94 -22.26 -10.50
C SER A 69 -6.99 -23.24 -9.33
N ASP A 70 -5.85 -23.57 -8.72
CA ASP A 70 -5.73 -24.50 -7.58
C ASP A 70 -5.65 -23.77 -6.22
N LYS A 71 -5.69 -22.44 -6.22
CA LYS A 71 -5.61 -21.62 -5.00
C LYS A 71 -7.01 -21.24 -4.55
N LYS A 72 -7.17 -21.09 -3.23
CA LYS A 72 -8.44 -20.68 -2.61
C LYS A 72 -8.32 -19.40 -1.81
N THR A 73 -7.12 -19.11 -1.31
CA THR A 73 -6.89 -17.97 -0.43
C THR A 73 -5.58 -17.27 -0.77
N PHE A 74 -5.54 -15.96 -0.57
CA PHE A 74 -4.31 -15.16 -0.66
C PHE A 74 -4.31 -14.07 0.41
N MET A 75 -3.14 -13.51 0.69
CA MET A 75 -2.96 -12.37 1.58
C MET A 75 -2.12 -11.30 0.88
N ASP A 76 -2.56 -10.05 0.99
CA ASP A 76 -1.84 -8.87 0.52
C ASP A 76 -1.30 -8.08 1.73
N LEU A 77 0.02 -8.02 1.85
CA LEU A 77 0.74 -7.36 2.95
C LEU A 77 1.10 -5.93 2.55
N GLY A 78 0.57 -4.95 3.28
CA GLY A 78 0.62 -3.54 2.86
C GLY A 78 -0.44 -3.25 1.79
N SER A 79 -1.66 -3.76 1.99
CA SER A 79 -2.72 -3.74 0.99
C SER A 79 -3.23 -2.34 0.62
N ALA A 80 -2.88 -1.30 1.38
CA ALA A 80 -3.42 0.04 1.26
C ALA A 80 -4.97 -0.04 1.23
N GLN A 81 -5.61 0.65 0.29
CA GLN A 81 -7.07 0.55 0.12
C GLN A 81 -7.55 -0.74 -0.56
N GLY A 82 -6.67 -1.68 -0.95
CA GLY A 82 -7.08 -3.01 -1.41
C GLY A 82 -7.23 -3.18 -2.93
N MET A 83 -6.48 -2.42 -3.74
CA MET A 83 -6.52 -2.54 -5.21
C MET A 83 -6.21 -3.96 -5.71
N VAL A 84 -5.18 -4.61 -5.16
CA VAL A 84 -4.82 -5.99 -5.52
C VAL A 84 -5.92 -6.96 -5.07
N PRO A 85 -6.34 -6.99 -3.79
CA PRO A 85 -7.41 -7.86 -3.31
C PRO A 85 -8.71 -7.75 -4.11
N ALA A 86 -9.15 -6.53 -4.40
CA ALA A 86 -10.36 -6.30 -5.17
C ALA A 86 -10.24 -6.83 -6.60
N THR A 87 -9.09 -6.62 -7.25
CA THR A 87 -8.85 -7.06 -8.63
C THR A 87 -8.83 -8.58 -8.73
N LEU A 88 -8.12 -9.25 -7.82
CA LEU A 88 -8.05 -10.71 -7.78
C LEU A 88 -9.41 -11.32 -7.47
N ALA A 89 -10.12 -10.81 -6.46
CA ALA A 89 -11.45 -11.31 -6.12
C ALA A 89 -12.44 -11.13 -7.29
N ARG A 90 -12.38 -10.01 -8.03
CA ARG A 90 -13.24 -9.84 -9.22
C ARG A 90 -12.89 -10.78 -10.36
N ALA A 91 -11.60 -11.01 -10.61
CA ALA A 91 -11.15 -11.86 -11.71
C ALA A 91 -11.36 -13.37 -11.43
N HIS A 92 -11.27 -13.78 -10.17
CA HIS A 92 -11.29 -15.18 -9.73
C HIS A 92 -12.36 -15.39 -8.64
N PRO A 93 -13.59 -15.76 -9.03
CA PRO A 93 -14.71 -15.92 -8.10
C PRO A 93 -14.46 -16.90 -6.94
N HIS A 94 -13.60 -17.91 -7.16
CA HIS A 94 -13.25 -18.94 -6.19
C HIS A 94 -12.21 -18.50 -5.15
N LEU A 95 -11.57 -17.33 -5.32
CA LEU A 95 -10.58 -16.82 -4.38
C LEU A 95 -11.22 -16.03 -3.24
N THR A 96 -10.65 -16.21 -2.05
CA THR A 96 -10.86 -15.36 -0.89
C THR A 96 -9.56 -14.63 -0.53
N GLY A 97 -9.59 -13.30 -0.56
CA GLY A 97 -8.45 -12.43 -0.26
C GLY A 97 -8.45 -11.92 1.17
N ILE A 98 -7.24 -11.72 1.71
CA ILE A 98 -7.02 -11.07 2.99
C ILE A 98 -6.18 -9.80 2.79
N GLY A 99 -6.74 -8.64 3.10
CA GLY A 99 -5.98 -7.39 3.20
C GLY A 99 -5.34 -7.25 4.58
N PHE A 100 -4.06 -6.92 4.62
CA PHE A 100 -3.29 -6.73 5.83
C PHE A 100 -2.51 -5.41 5.80
N ASP A 101 -2.85 -4.50 6.70
CA ASP A 101 -2.22 -3.18 6.78
C ASP A 101 -2.35 -2.58 8.20
N LEU A 102 -1.86 -1.35 8.39
CA LEU A 102 -2.00 -0.56 9.60
C LEU A 102 -3.49 -0.28 9.90
N PRO A 103 -3.91 -0.25 11.18
CA PRO A 103 -5.33 -0.09 11.54
C PRO A 103 -5.99 1.17 10.97
N VAL A 104 -5.25 2.27 10.82
CA VAL A 104 -5.77 3.53 10.29
C VAL A 104 -6.18 3.44 8.81
N VAL A 105 -5.67 2.43 8.08
CA VAL A 105 -6.04 2.16 6.68
C VAL A 105 -7.39 1.45 6.57
N LYS A 106 -7.84 0.77 7.64
CA LYS A 106 -9.06 -0.05 7.67
C LYS A 106 -10.28 0.61 7.04
N PRO A 107 -10.69 1.83 7.42
CA PRO A 107 -11.92 2.41 6.90
C PRO A 107 -11.86 2.62 5.39
N VAL A 108 -10.70 3.01 4.87
CA VAL A 108 -10.47 3.24 3.44
C VAL A 108 -10.48 1.91 2.67
N PHE A 109 -9.89 0.86 3.24
CA PHE A 109 -9.93 -0.48 2.66
C PHE A 109 -11.37 -1.02 2.58
N GLU A 110 -12.11 -1.00 3.70
CA GLU A 110 -13.49 -1.53 3.74
C GLU A 110 -14.41 -0.77 2.79
N GLU A 111 -14.29 0.56 2.74
CA GLU A 111 -15.01 1.40 1.79
C GLU A 111 -14.69 1.03 0.34
N PHE A 112 -13.40 0.90 -0.01
CA PHE A 112 -12.99 0.55 -1.37
C PHE A 112 -13.45 -0.85 -1.79
N ILE A 113 -13.31 -1.85 -0.91
CA ILE A 113 -13.78 -3.22 -1.17
C ILE A 113 -15.30 -3.25 -1.38
N ALA A 114 -16.07 -2.51 -0.58
CA ALA A 114 -17.51 -2.39 -0.73
C ALA A 114 -17.90 -1.76 -2.08
N HIS A 115 -17.25 -0.65 -2.47
CA HIS A 115 -17.46 -0.01 -3.77
C HIS A 115 -17.11 -0.92 -4.96
N ARG A 116 -16.23 -1.91 -4.76
CA ARG A 116 -15.86 -2.91 -5.77
C ARG A 116 -16.76 -4.15 -5.77
N GLY A 117 -17.70 -4.26 -4.83
CA GLY A 117 -18.70 -5.33 -4.76
C GLY A 117 -18.13 -6.71 -4.43
N VAL A 118 -17.06 -6.77 -3.63
CA VAL A 118 -16.37 -8.03 -3.28
C VAL A 118 -16.18 -8.23 -1.77
N THR A 119 -17.05 -7.61 -0.95
CA THR A 119 -16.98 -7.64 0.52
C THR A 119 -17.09 -9.05 1.10
N ASP A 120 -17.77 -9.97 0.42
CA ASP A 120 -17.93 -11.37 0.79
C ASP A 120 -16.64 -12.19 0.60
N ARG A 121 -15.71 -11.71 -0.23
CA ARG A 121 -14.54 -12.47 -0.69
C ARG A 121 -13.21 -11.75 -0.48
N ALA A 122 -13.20 -10.47 -0.15
CA ALA A 122 -12.03 -9.73 0.29
C ALA A 122 -12.26 -9.29 1.74
N VAL A 123 -11.76 -10.09 2.68
CA VAL A 123 -11.97 -9.86 4.11
C VAL A 123 -10.71 -9.30 4.74
N SER A 124 -10.82 -8.25 5.54
CA SER A 124 -9.68 -7.79 6.34
C SER A 124 -9.45 -8.72 7.53
N ARG A 125 -8.24 -9.24 7.73
CA ARG A 125 -7.85 -9.90 9.00
C ARG A 125 -6.70 -9.13 9.64
N TRP A 126 -6.98 -8.54 10.80
CA TRP A 126 -6.08 -7.66 11.53
C TRP A 126 -5.19 -8.46 12.48
N LYS A 127 -3.87 -8.52 12.24
CA LYS A 127 -2.91 -9.00 13.25
C LYS A 127 -1.49 -8.45 13.04
N PHE A 128 -1.22 -7.26 13.57
CA PHE A 128 0.05 -6.52 13.57
C PHE A 128 1.35 -7.30 13.30
N LEU A 129 2.14 -6.79 12.35
CA LEU A 129 3.58 -6.64 12.56
C LEU A 129 3.75 -5.37 13.41
N ARG A 130 4.50 -5.43 14.52
CA ARG A 130 4.88 -4.20 15.24
C ARG A 130 5.64 -3.32 14.25
N GLY A 131 5.26 -2.06 14.10
CA GLY A 131 6.12 -1.08 13.44
C GLY A 131 7.47 -1.01 14.19
N PRO A 132 8.53 -0.45 13.58
CA PRO A 132 9.75 -0.17 14.33
C PRO A 132 9.36 0.59 15.60
N SER A 133 9.75 0.05 16.75
CA SER A 133 9.58 0.75 18.01
C SER A 133 10.24 2.11 17.85
N ALA A 134 9.47 3.18 18.08
CA ALA A 134 10.05 4.42 18.54
C ALA A 134 10.56 4.14 19.97
N GLU A 135 11.67 3.42 20.07
CA GLU A 135 12.46 3.38 21.29
C GLU A 135 13.30 4.66 21.31
N SER A 136 13.08 5.39 22.40
CA SER A 136 13.70 6.62 22.92
C SER A 136 15.08 7.00 22.42
#